data_AF-A0A822CX06-F1
#
_entry.id   AF-A0A822CX06-F1
#
_cell.length_a   1.000
_cell.length_b   1.000
_cell.length_c   1.000
_cell.angle_alpha   90.00
_cell.angle_beta   90.00
_cell.angle_gamma   90.00
#
_symmetry.space_group_name_H-M   'P 1'
#
loop_
_entity.id
_entity.type
_entity.pdbx_description
1 polymer ?
#
loop_
_entity_poly.entity_id
_entity_poly.type
_entity_poly.pdbx_seq_one_letter_code
_entity_poly.pdbx_strand_id
1 'polypeptide(L)'
;MNEDKSNVVINNIKKSDVQKENSLYPEPVFKCYIGPGNNADLIENILTSIGYERQYEKTDDFKIKWVQTIQSINWNLFKDGEQMVNHIQGEDYFTTKIQLCQSLQTYEKISINMFKRPSHFLPLNQFVPETFKLDEKYDRDTFFNTHKPGDVWICKPNGLNQGLFDLNSNKQNNIL
;
A
#
# COMPACT_ATOMS: atom_id res chain seq x y z
N MET A 1 51.51 57.23 29.39
CA MET A 1 51.56 56.98 27.93
C MET A 1 52.66 55.96 27.71
N ASN A 2 52.34 54.88 26.98
CA ASN A 2 53.17 53.73 26.59
C ASN A 2 53.04 52.45 27.43
N GLU A 3 51.93 51.76 27.13
CA GLU A 3 51.82 50.34 26.72
C GLU A 3 52.34 49.24 27.64
N ASP A 4 51.41 48.70 28.43
CA ASP A 4 51.42 47.35 29.00
C ASP A 4 51.30 46.30 27.89
N LYS A 5 52.29 45.41 27.82
CA LYS A 5 52.21 44.15 27.07
C LYS A 5 51.50 43.10 27.91
N SER A 6 50.17 43.01 27.82
CA SER A 6 49.42 41.86 28.31
C SER A 6 49.27 40.82 27.19
N ASN A 7 49.95 39.69 27.38
CA ASN A 7 49.85 38.51 26.53
C ASN A 7 48.41 37.98 26.52
N VAL A 8 47.75 38.03 25.37
CA VAL A 8 46.52 37.28 25.12
C VAL A 8 46.89 35.83 24.85
N VAL A 9 46.78 34.99 25.88
CA VAL A 9 46.81 33.52 25.72
C VAL A 9 45.49 33.12 25.05
N ILE A 10 45.53 32.88 23.75
CA ILE A 10 44.42 32.25 23.02
C ILE A 10 44.38 30.79 23.45
N ASN A 11 43.45 30.46 24.34
CA ASN A 11 43.12 29.08 24.68
C ASN A 11 42.55 28.38 23.44
N ASN A 12 43.37 27.53 22.82
CA ASN A 12 42.94 26.57 21.82
C ASN A 12 42.02 25.53 22.50
N ILE A 13 40.72 25.79 22.49
CA ILE A 13 39.70 24.80 22.86
C ILE A 13 39.81 23.67 21.83
N LYS A 14 40.22 22.49 22.29
CA LYS A 14 40.26 21.29 21.46
C LYS A 14 38.81 20.94 21.09
N LYS A 15 38.55 20.73 19.79
CA LYS A 15 37.28 20.26 19.22
C LYS A 15 36.73 18.97 19.88
N SER A 16 37.53 18.27 20.69
CA SER A 16 37.12 17.09 21.47
C SER A 16 36.15 17.40 22.61
N ASP A 17 36.13 18.64 23.10
CA ASP A 17 35.41 18.96 24.34
C ASP A 17 33.97 19.44 24.07
N VAL A 18 33.66 19.83 22.82
CA VAL A 18 32.32 20.23 22.37
C VAL A 18 31.39 19.03 22.10
N GLN A 19 31.94 17.81 21.98
CA GLN A 19 31.14 16.62 21.65
C GLN A 19 30.59 15.87 22.88
N LYS A 20 30.95 16.24 24.11
CA LYS A 20 30.56 15.49 25.32
C LYS A 20 29.29 16.00 26.02
N GLU A 21 28.74 17.15 25.63
CA GLU A 21 27.63 17.78 26.36
C GLU A 21 26.23 17.48 25.77
N ASN A 22 26.14 16.77 24.62
CA ASN A 22 24.88 16.47 23.95
C ASN A 22 24.23 15.12 24.35
N SER A 23 24.67 14.40 25.39
CA SER A 23 24.18 13.03 25.65
C SER A 23 23.29 12.84 26.89
N LEU A 24 22.76 13.89 27.51
CA LEU A 24 21.96 13.68 28.73
C LEU A 24 20.54 13.14 28.44
N TYR A 25 20.02 13.34 27.23
CA TYR A 25 18.82 12.65 26.73
C TYR A 25 18.96 12.47 25.21
N PRO A 26 19.13 11.25 24.68
CA PRO A 26 18.98 11.07 23.23
C PRO A 26 17.56 11.49 22.86
N GLU A 27 17.44 12.36 21.84
CA GLU A 27 16.16 12.63 21.17
C GLU A 27 15.42 11.29 20.95
N PRO A 28 14.10 11.22 21.21
CA PRO A 28 13.38 9.96 21.13
C PRO A 28 13.51 9.38 19.71
N VAL A 29 14.20 8.24 19.62
CA VAL A 29 14.39 7.53 18.37
C VAL A 29 13.05 6.95 17.95
N PHE A 30 12.56 7.36 16.78
CA PHE A 30 11.32 6.79 16.24
C PHE A 30 11.56 5.35 15.80
N LYS A 31 10.69 4.46 16.26
CA LYS A 31 10.78 3.03 15.95
C LYS A 31 10.00 2.70 14.68
N CYS A 32 10.53 1.82 13.84
CA CYS A 32 9.80 1.26 12.71
C CYS A 32 9.81 -0.27 12.72
N TYR A 33 8.73 -0.88 12.23
CA TYR A 33 8.67 -2.31 11.95
C TYR A 33 8.62 -2.53 10.45
N ILE A 34 9.53 -3.35 9.91
CA ILE A 34 9.56 -3.71 8.49
C ILE A 34 9.39 -5.22 8.37
N GLY A 35 8.26 -5.65 7.81
CA GLY A 35 7.98 -7.04 7.45
C GLY A 35 8.68 -7.46 6.16
N PRO A 36 8.73 -8.77 5.86
CA PRO A 36 9.31 -9.28 4.63
C PRO A 36 8.48 -8.90 3.40
N GLY A 37 9.12 -8.81 2.24
CA GLY A 37 8.45 -8.50 0.97
C GLY A 37 8.21 -7.01 0.74
N ASN A 38 7.40 -6.68 -0.26
CA ASN A 38 6.98 -5.31 -0.61
C ASN A 38 8.11 -4.25 -0.53
N ASN A 39 9.26 -4.51 -1.16
CA ASN A 39 10.42 -3.61 -1.14
C ASN A 39 10.99 -3.31 0.27
N ALA A 40 10.94 -4.27 1.20
CA ALA A 40 11.42 -4.12 2.58
C ALA A 40 12.81 -3.45 2.70
N ASP A 41 13.80 -3.93 1.94
CA ASP A 41 15.19 -3.45 2.02
C ASP A 41 15.30 -1.97 1.58
N LEU A 42 14.52 -1.57 0.57
CA LEU A 42 14.48 -0.19 0.10
C LEU A 42 13.95 0.73 1.21
N ILE A 43 12.84 0.32 1.83
CA ILE A 43 12.18 1.11 2.87
C ILE A 43 13.02 1.17 4.14
N GLU A 44 13.64 0.06 4.54
CA GLU A 44 14.57 0.02 5.67
C GLU A 44 15.71 1.02 5.46
N ASN A 45 16.40 0.95 4.31
CA ASN A 45 17.50 1.86 4.01
C ASN A 45 17.08 3.34 4.11
N ILE A 46 15.90 3.67 3.60
CA ILE A 46 15.35 5.04 3.67
C ILE A 46 15.08 5.43 5.13
N LEU A 47 14.34 4.60 5.87
CA LEU A 47 13.94 4.92 7.25
C LEU A 47 15.14 5.03 8.20
N THR A 48 16.13 4.14 8.07
CA THR A 48 17.38 4.22 8.82
C THR A 48 18.17 5.48 8.45
N SER A 49 18.20 5.88 7.18
CA SER A 49 18.89 7.11 6.75
C SER A 49 18.30 8.39 7.35
N ILE A 50 17.00 8.39 7.70
CA ILE A 50 16.30 9.51 8.32
C ILE A 50 16.15 9.36 9.85
N GLY A 51 16.86 8.41 10.46
CA GLY A 51 16.99 8.29 11.92
C GLY A 51 15.98 7.37 12.61
N TYR A 52 15.26 6.51 11.89
CA TYR A 52 14.40 5.50 12.51
C TYR A 52 15.21 4.26 12.90
N GLU A 53 14.82 3.65 14.02
CA GLU A 53 15.37 2.38 14.48
C GLU A 53 14.44 1.22 14.10
N ARG A 54 14.99 0.22 13.41
CA ARG A 54 14.25 -0.98 13.02
C ARG A 54 14.06 -1.91 14.22
N GLN A 55 12.80 -2.29 14.43
CA GLN A 55 12.40 -3.38 15.30
C GLN A 55 12.18 -4.65 14.48
N TYR A 56 12.69 -5.77 14.99
CA TYR A 56 12.52 -7.10 14.37
C TYR A 56 11.36 -7.88 14.97
N GLU A 57 11.04 -7.62 16.24
CA GLU A 57 9.90 -8.25 16.90
C GLU A 57 8.60 -7.62 16.41
N LYS A 58 7.58 -8.45 16.17
CA LYS A 58 6.26 -7.98 15.78
C LYS A 58 5.57 -7.36 16.99
N THR A 59 5.73 -6.06 17.12
CA THR A 59 5.06 -5.25 18.14
C THR A 59 4.04 -4.31 17.50
N ASP A 60 3.17 -3.75 18.34
CA ASP A 60 2.28 -2.65 17.96
C ASP A 60 2.76 -1.30 18.55
N ASP A 61 3.98 -1.26 19.11
CA ASP A 61 4.70 -0.04 19.51
C ASP A 61 5.66 0.41 18.40
N PHE A 62 5.11 1.10 17.40
CA PHE A 62 5.85 1.62 16.25
C PHE A 62 5.36 3.01 15.86
N LYS A 63 6.22 3.80 15.21
CA LYS A 63 5.82 5.01 14.50
C LYS A 63 5.42 4.70 13.05
N ILE A 64 6.18 3.82 12.39
CA ILE A 64 5.93 3.35 11.02
C ILE A 64 5.95 1.82 10.99
N LYS A 65 4.95 1.20 10.36
CA LYS A 65 4.91 -0.25 10.11
C LYS A 65 4.69 -0.53 8.63
N TRP A 66 5.70 -1.13 8.01
CA TRP A 66 5.70 -1.51 6.61
C TRP A 66 5.57 -3.02 6.48
N VAL A 67 4.54 -3.51 5.81
CA VAL A 67 4.24 -4.93 5.69
C VAL A 67 3.77 -5.29 4.28
N GLN A 68 3.81 -6.57 3.95
CA GLN A 68 3.37 -7.08 2.65
C GLN A 68 1.84 -7.13 2.52
N THR A 69 1.13 -7.38 3.63
CA THR A 69 -0.32 -7.61 3.61
C THR A 69 -1.03 -6.88 4.74
N ILE A 70 -2.25 -6.44 4.47
CA ILE A 70 -3.12 -5.76 5.44
C ILE A 70 -3.40 -6.60 6.68
N GLN A 71 -3.43 -7.94 6.58
CA GLN A 71 -3.65 -8.85 7.73
C GLN A 71 -2.50 -8.80 8.75
N SER A 72 -1.36 -8.21 8.39
CA SER A 72 -0.24 -8.02 9.31
C SER A 72 -0.43 -6.83 10.24
N ILE A 73 -1.47 -6.02 10.02
CA ILE A 73 -1.81 -4.83 10.81
C ILE A 73 -2.98 -5.15 11.74
N ASN A 74 -2.80 -4.85 13.03
CA ASN A 74 -3.88 -4.96 14.01
C ASN A 74 -4.65 -3.63 14.09
N TRP A 75 -5.66 -3.47 13.24
CA TRP A 75 -6.47 -2.24 13.18
C TRP A 75 -7.19 -1.89 14.50
N ASN A 76 -7.45 -2.87 15.37
CA ASN A 76 -8.07 -2.62 16.68
C ASN A 76 -7.13 -1.92 17.67
N LEU A 77 -5.81 -2.06 17.48
CA LEU A 77 -4.78 -1.43 18.32
C LEU A 77 -4.08 -0.26 17.62
N PHE A 78 -4.39 -0.01 16.34
CA PHE A 78 -3.80 1.06 15.55
C PHE A 78 -4.23 2.42 16.10
N LYS A 79 -3.25 3.30 16.33
CA LYS A 79 -3.49 4.64 16.89
C LYS A 79 -3.40 5.71 15.81
N ASP A 80 -4.56 6.15 15.32
CA ASP A 80 -4.64 7.21 14.31
C ASP A 80 -4.02 8.52 14.81
N GLY A 81 -3.33 9.24 13.92
CA GLY A 81 -2.53 10.43 14.24
C GLY A 81 -1.19 10.17 14.95
N GLU A 82 -1.00 9.00 15.56
CA GLU A 82 0.26 8.60 16.20
C GLU A 82 1.09 7.66 15.32
N GLN A 83 0.45 6.71 14.64
CA GLN A 83 1.08 5.64 13.88
C GLN A 83 0.80 5.75 12.38
N MET A 84 1.70 5.21 11.57
CA MET A 84 1.54 5.13 10.11
C MET A 84 1.80 3.71 9.59
N VAL A 85 0.99 3.28 8.64
CA VAL A 85 1.10 1.98 7.94
C VAL A 85 1.00 2.17 6.44
N ASN A 86 1.51 1.22 5.66
CA ASN A 86 1.52 1.28 4.19
C ASN A 86 0.26 0.70 3.51
N HIS A 87 -0.83 0.54 4.27
CA HIS A 87 -2.10 -0.01 3.81
C HIS A 87 -3.25 0.86 4.31
N ILE A 88 -4.38 0.81 3.61
CA ILE A 88 -5.62 1.49 4.03
C ILE A 88 -6.59 0.42 4.49
N GLN A 89 -7.28 0.64 5.62
CA GLN A 89 -8.30 -0.29 6.07
C GLN A 89 -9.41 -0.42 5.01
N GLY A 90 -9.73 -1.65 4.61
CA GLY A 90 -10.71 -1.91 3.55
C GLY A 90 -10.16 -1.68 2.13
N GLU A 91 -8.85 -1.69 1.91
CA GLU A 91 -8.30 -1.57 0.55
C GLU A 91 -8.77 -2.69 -0.41
N ASP A 92 -9.30 -3.80 0.11
CA ASP A 92 -9.81 -4.93 -0.66
C ASP A 92 -10.94 -4.50 -1.62
N TYR A 93 -11.76 -3.50 -1.26
CA TYR A 93 -12.82 -2.96 -2.12
C TYR A 93 -12.37 -2.58 -3.54
N PHE A 94 -11.10 -2.19 -3.72
CA PHE A 94 -10.55 -1.80 -5.01
C PHE A 94 -9.32 -2.62 -5.44
N THR A 95 -8.74 -3.41 -4.54
CA THR A 95 -7.50 -4.17 -4.83
C THR A 95 -7.76 -5.63 -5.23
N THR A 96 -9.00 -6.11 -5.13
CA THR A 96 -9.41 -7.40 -5.70
C THR A 96 -10.19 -7.21 -7.01
N LYS A 97 -10.05 -8.16 -7.94
CA LYS A 97 -10.72 -8.09 -9.26
C LYS A 97 -12.24 -8.05 -9.12
N ILE A 98 -12.79 -8.91 -8.25
CA ILE A 98 -14.23 -8.98 -8.01
C ILE A 98 -14.74 -7.68 -7.37
N GLN A 99 -14.13 -7.23 -6.27
CA GLN A 99 -14.65 -6.06 -5.55
C GLN A 99 -14.47 -4.78 -6.39
N LEU A 100 -13.41 -4.68 -7.20
CA LEU A 100 -13.25 -3.59 -8.15
C LEU A 100 -14.40 -3.58 -9.18
N CYS A 101 -14.69 -4.71 -9.83
CA CYS A 101 -15.79 -4.81 -10.78
C CYS A 101 -17.15 -4.47 -10.14
N GLN A 102 -17.42 -4.98 -8.94
CA GLN A 102 -18.65 -4.68 -8.19
C GLN A 102 -18.76 -3.20 -7.82
N SER A 103 -17.67 -2.59 -7.37
CA SER A 103 -17.62 -1.18 -7.00
C SER A 103 -17.90 -0.28 -8.21
N LEU A 104 -17.31 -0.61 -9.37
CA LEU A 104 -17.53 0.14 -10.61
C LEU A 104 -18.97 0.00 -11.14
N GLN A 105 -19.53 -1.21 -11.13
CA GLN A 105 -20.93 -1.45 -11.51
C GLN A 105 -21.90 -0.71 -10.59
N THR A 106 -21.61 -0.67 -9.28
CA THR A 106 -22.41 0.05 -8.29
C THR A 106 -22.33 1.55 -8.52
N TYR A 107 -21.12 2.08 -8.75
CA TYR A 107 -20.91 3.49 -9.07
C TYR A 107 -21.67 3.91 -10.32
N GLU A 108 -21.63 3.14 -11.41
CA GLU A 108 -22.38 3.43 -12.64
C GLU A 108 -23.89 3.48 -12.38
N LYS A 109 -24.46 2.49 -11.68
CA LYS A 109 -25.89 2.45 -11.34
C LYS A 109 -26.33 3.66 -10.52
N ILE A 110 -25.58 3.99 -9.46
CA ILE A 110 -25.88 5.15 -8.62
C ILE A 110 -25.74 6.45 -9.42
N SER A 111 -24.69 6.56 -10.24
CA SER A 111 -24.44 7.76 -11.04
C SER A 111 -25.55 8.06 -12.05
N ILE A 112 -26.05 7.01 -12.70
CA ILE A 112 -27.18 7.11 -13.63
C ILE A 112 -28.45 7.54 -12.89
N ASN A 113 -28.73 6.93 -11.74
CA ASN A 113 -29.97 7.16 -11.00
C ASN A 113 -30.02 8.51 -10.28
N MET A 114 -28.89 8.97 -9.73
CA MET A 114 -28.85 10.13 -8.84
C MET A 114 -28.50 11.44 -9.56
N PHE A 115 -27.59 11.38 -10.54
CA PHE A 115 -26.98 12.60 -11.11
C PHE A 115 -27.37 12.88 -12.56
N LYS A 116 -28.35 12.14 -13.13
CA LYS A 116 -28.81 12.28 -14.53
C LYS A 116 -27.64 12.41 -15.53
N ARG A 117 -26.65 11.52 -15.42
CA ARG A 117 -25.39 11.53 -16.19
C ARG A 117 -24.67 12.88 -16.14
N PRO A 118 -23.75 13.10 -15.18
CA PRO A 118 -22.93 14.30 -15.19
C PRO A 118 -22.22 14.46 -16.55
N SER A 119 -21.93 15.69 -16.97
CA SER A 119 -21.34 16.00 -18.28
C SER A 119 -20.04 15.27 -18.59
N HIS A 120 -19.39 14.70 -17.57
CA HIS A 120 -18.16 13.92 -17.65
C HIS A 120 -18.35 12.44 -17.27
N PHE A 121 -19.59 11.93 -17.25
CA PHE A 121 -19.85 10.52 -16.97
C PHE A 121 -19.35 9.64 -18.11
N LEU A 122 -18.37 8.78 -17.80
CA LEU A 122 -17.88 7.75 -18.70
C LEU A 122 -18.58 6.42 -18.37
N PRO A 123 -19.38 5.84 -19.30
CA PRO A 123 -19.99 4.53 -19.10
C PRO A 123 -18.94 3.44 -18.88
N LEU A 124 -19.26 2.46 -18.03
CA LEU A 124 -18.32 1.41 -17.63
C LEU A 124 -17.76 0.64 -18.83
N ASN A 125 -18.64 0.34 -19.79
CA ASN A 125 -18.30 -0.41 -21.00
C ASN A 125 -17.35 0.33 -21.97
N GLN A 126 -17.01 1.60 -21.71
CA GLN A 126 -16.04 2.34 -22.52
C GLN A 126 -14.60 2.19 -22.03
N PHE A 127 -14.39 1.76 -20.78
CA PHE A 127 -13.03 1.65 -20.20
C PHE A 127 -12.78 0.34 -19.44
N VAL A 128 -13.82 -0.42 -19.10
CA VAL A 128 -13.71 -1.77 -18.54
C VAL A 128 -14.17 -2.78 -19.57
N PRO A 129 -13.35 -3.79 -19.92
CA PRO A 129 -13.78 -4.89 -20.76
C PRO A 129 -14.98 -5.62 -20.16
N GLU A 130 -15.80 -6.21 -21.01
CA GLU A 130 -16.87 -7.10 -20.55
C GLU A 130 -16.29 -8.18 -19.62
N THR A 131 -16.91 -8.35 -18.45
CA THR A 131 -16.38 -9.17 -17.36
C THR A 131 -17.50 -9.97 -16.73
N PHE A 132 -17.28 -11.26 -16.54
CA PHE A 132 -18.22 -12.20 -15.92
C PHE A 132 -17.61 -12.84 -14.68
N LYS A 133 -18.39 -12.97 -13.61
CA LYS A 133 -18.01 -13.76 -12.43
C LYS A 133 -18.49 -15.20 -12.62
N LEU A 134 -17.61 -16.10 -13.03
CA LEU A 134 -18.01 -17.49 -13.32
C LEU A 134 -18.50 -18.27 -12.08
N ASP A 135 -18.13 -17.80 -10.90
CA ASP A 135 -18.59 -18.26 -9.59
C ASP A 135 -20.11 -18.04 -9.41
N GLU A 136 -20.65 -16.99 -10.04
CA GLU A 136 -22.06 -16.62 -10.00
C GLU A 136 -22.82 -17.31 -11.11
N LYS A 137 -23.89 -18.03 -10.75
CA LYS A 137 -24.67 -18.81 -11.73
C LYS A 137 -25.18 -17.95 -12.89
N TYR A 138 -25.73 -16.77 -12.58
CA TYR A 138 -26.28 -15.89 -13.59
C TYR A 138 -25.23 -15.40 -14.60
N ASP A 139 -24.09 -14.91 -14.12
CA ASP A 139 -23.00 -14.42 -14.97
C ASP A 139 -22.40 -15.57 -15.79
N ARG A 140 -22.24 -16.75 -15.19
CA ARG A 140 -21.76 -17.96 -15.86
C ARG A 140 -22.68 -18.39 -16.99
N ASP A 141 -23.98 -18.49 -16.73
CA ASP A 141 -24.96 -18.87 -17.73
C ASP A 141 -25.03 -17.80 -18.85
N THR A 142 -24.92 -16.52 -18.48
CA THR A 142 -24.88 -15.41 -19.45
C THR A 142 -23.65 -15.54 -20.36
N PHE A 143 -22.47 -15.73 -19.79
CA PHE A 143 -21.22 -15.93 -20.54
C PHE A 143 -21.35 -17.06 -21.57
N PHE A 144 -21.81 -18.24 -21.15
CA PHE A 144 -21.93 -19.39 -22.06
C PHE A 144 -23.01 -19.21 -23.13
N ASN A 145 -24.04 -18.38 -22.88
CA ASN A 145 -25.08 -18.08 -23.86
C ASN A 145 -24.68 -16.98 -24.85
N THR A 146 -23.81 -16.04 -24.46
CA THR A 146 -23.41 -14.90 -25.31
C THR A 146 -22.08 -15.12 -26.04
N HIS A 147 -21.25 -16.06 -25.57
CA HIS A 147 -19.96 -16.39 -26.16
C HIS A 147 -20.09 -16.84 -27.62
N LYS A 148 -19.26 -16.26 -28.51
CA LYS A 148 -19.23 -16.59 -29.93
C LYS A 148 -17.94 -17.31 -30.31
N PRO A 149 -17.99 -18.23 -31.29
CA PRO A 149 -16.79 -18.81 -31.87
C PRO A 149 -15.86 -17.71 -32.40
N GLY A 150 -14.63 -17.69 -31.90
CA GLY A 150 -13.61 -16.69 -32.27
C GLY A 150 -13.37 -15.61 -31.21
N ASP A 151 -14.20 -15.50 -30.18
CA ASP A 151 -13.94 -14.57 -29.08
C ASP A 151 -12.76 -15.04 -28.23
N VAL A 152 -11.91 -14.11 -27.83
CA VAL A 152 -10.77 -14.36 -26.94
C VAL A 152 -11.11 -13.84 -25.55
N TRP A 153 -11.14 -14.74 -24.57
CA TRP A 153 -11.44 -14.43 -23.18
C TRP A 153 -10.25 -14.74 -22.27
N ILE A 154 -10.07 -13.89 -21.26
CA ILE A 154 -9.01 -14.01 -20.27
C ILE A 154 -9.65 -14.39 -18.94
N CYS A 155 -9.36 -15.59 -18.43
CA CYS A 155 -9.78 -16.00 -17.10
C CYS A 155 -8.74 -15.55 -16.07
N LYS A 156 -9.18 -14.80 -15.05
CA LYS A 156 -8.32 -14.29 -13.99
C LYS A 156 -8.78 -14.83 -12.65
N PRO A 157 -7.96 -15.63 -11.94
CA PRO A 157 -8.32 -16.11 -10.61
C PRO A 157 -8.29 -14.98 -9.57
N ASN A 158 -9.10 -15.18 -8.52
CA ASN A 158 -9.16 -14.31 -7.36
C ASN A 158 -7.87 -14.43 -6.54
N GLY A 159 -7.35 -13.31 -6.06
CA GLY A 159 -6.18 -13.29 -5.16
C GLY A 159 -4.82 -13.55 -5.80
N LEU A 160 -4.74 -13.85 -7.11
CA LEU A 160 -3.44 -13.97 -7.80
C LEU A 160 -3.03 -12.65 -8.48
N ASN A 161 -1.73 -12.38 -8.40
CA ASN A 161 -1.05 -11.25 -9.01
C ASN A 161 -0.04 -11.74 -10.08
N GLN A 162 0.89 -10.88 -10.52
CA GLN A 162 1.97 -11.22 -11.45
C GLN A 162 1.52 -11.73 -12.83
N GLY A 163 0.32 -11.35 -13.27
CA GLY A 163 -0.12 -11.62 -14.63
C GLY A 163 -0.40 -13.10 -14.90
N LEU A 164 -0.73 -13.91 -13.89
CA LEU A 164 -1.27 -15.26 -14.15
C LEU A 164 -2.70 -15.15 -14.72
N PHE A 165 -2.96 -15.87 -15.81
CA PHE A 165 -4.28 -16.02 -16.43
C PHE A 165 -4.31 -17.23 -17.34
N ASP A 166 -5.51 -17.76 -17.53
CA ASP A 166 -5.77 -18.78 -18.55
C ASP A 166 -6.43 -18.13 -19.77
N LEU A 167 -5.92 -18.49 -20.95
CA LEU A 167 -6.52 -18.18 -22.25
C LEU A 167 -7.39 -19.36 -22.68
N ASN A 168 -8.61 -19.07 -23.12
CA ASN A 168 -9.60 -20.02 -23.62
C ASN A 168 -10.24 -20.91 -22.54
N SER A 169 -11.43 -20.52 -22.06
CA SER A 169 -12.29 -21.29 -21.16
C SER A 169 -12.95 -22.53 -21.79
N ASN A 170 -12.52 -22.99 -22.98
CA ASN A 170 -13.03 -24.20 -23.64
C ASN A 170 -12.63 -25.54 -22.95
N LYS A 171 -12.05 -25.49 -21.74
CA LYS A 171 -11.64 -26.68 -20.97
C LYS A 171 -12.42 -26.94 -19.68
N GLN A 172 -13.49 -26.20 -19.38
CA GLN A 172 -14.27 -26.42 -18.15
C GLN A 172 -15.43 -27.41 -18.27
N ASN A 173 -15.59 -28.14 -19.38
CA ASN A 173 -16.54 -29.27 -19.46
C ASN A 173 -16.07 -30.53 -18.70
N ASN A 174 -14.98 -30.50 -17.93
CA ASN A 174 -14.42 -31.68 -17.25
C ASN A 174 -13.96 -31.45 -15.79
N ILE A 175 -14.44 -30.41 -15.11
CA ILE A 175 -14.21 -30.28 -13.66
C ILE A 175 -15.54 -29.88 -13.00
N LEU A 176 -16.39 -30.90 -12.83
CA LEU A 176 -17.35 -30.95 -11.72
C LEU A 176 -16.65 -31.61 -10.53
#